data_AF-A0A7Y4WQF4-F1
#
_entry.id   AF-A0A7Y4WQF4-F1
#
_cell.length_a   1.000
_cell.length_b   1.000
_cell.length_c   1.000
_cell.angle_alpha   90.00
_cell.angle_beta   90.00
_cell.angle_gamma   90.00
#
_symmetry.space_group_name_H-M   'P 1'
#
loop_
_entity.id
_entity.type
_entity.pdbx_description
1 polymer ?
#
loop_
_entity_poly.entity_id
_entity_poly.type
_entity_poly.pdbx_seq_one_letter_code
_entity_poly.pdbx_strand_id
1 'polypeptide(L)'
;YKKADRTLTVTFEDGTKFALPAEYLRVESPSAEVQGHGAATKVTVAGKRNVAIDRIEPVGRYAVRLVFDDGHDTGLFSWDYLHQLGRDKTKRWFDYEQRLKAARLTRDTA
;
A
#
# COMPACT_ATOMS: atom_id res chain seq x y z
N TYR A 1 -3.52 7.27 12.25
CA TYR A 1 -3.61 7.64 10.82
C TYR A 1 -3.86 9.14 10.73
N LYS A 2 -3.11 9.87 9.90
CA LYS A 2 -3.31 11.31 9.69
C LYS A 2 -3.97 11.53 8.34
N LYS A 3 -5.28 11.80 8.34
CA LYS A 3 -6.12 11.89 7.13
C LYS A 3 -5.71 13.03 6.21
N ALA A 4 -5.27 14.16 6.77
CA ALA A 4 -4.76 15.32 6.01
C ALA A 4 -3.55 14.96 5.13
N ASP A 5 -2.60 14.18 5.67
CA ASP A 5 -1.40 13.75 4.96
C ASP A 5 -1.55 12.38 4.30
N ARG A 6 -2.76 11.80 4.37
CA ARG A 6 -3.09 10.43 3.92
C ARG A 6 -2.03 9.42 4.32
N THR A 7 -1.50 9.53 5.54
CA THR A 7 -0.34 8.75 5.99
C THR A 7 -0.69 7.88 7.20
N LEU A 8 -0.41 6.59 7.07
CA LEU A 8 -0.46 5.62 8.17
C LEU A 8 0.89 5.59 8.87
N THR A 9 0.88 5.84 10.17
CA THR A 9 2.06 5.67 11.02
C THR A 9 1.92 4.35 11.75
N VAL A 10 2.93 3.49 11.61
CA VAL A 10 2.99 2.20 12.30
C VAL A 10 4.19 2.23 13.24
N THR A 11 3.97 1.89 14.49
CA THR A 11 5.01 1.79 15.52
C THR A 11 5.10 0.33 15.96
N PHE A 12 6.30 -0.20 16.00
CA PHE A 12 6.60 -1.58 16.38
C PHE A 12 7.19 -1.64 17.79
N GLU A 13 7.13 -2.83 18.41
CA GLU A 13 7.61 -3.04 19.78
C GLU A 13 9.11 -2.79 19.96
N ASP A 14 9.90 -2.93 18.89
CA ASP A 14 11.33 -2.61 18.88
C ASP A 14 11.62 -1.10 18.84
N GLY A 15 10.57 -0.25 18.81
CA GLY A 15 10.67 1.20 18.75
C GLY A 15 10.75 1.74 17.31
N THR A 16 10.86 0.87 16.31
CA THR A 16 10.83 1.29 14.91
C THR A 16 9.48 1.91 14.56
N LYS A 17 9.54 3.02 13.80
CA LYS A 17 8.38 3.78 13.37
C LYS A 17 8.45 4.05 11.88
N PHE A 18 7.40 3.67 11.15
CA PHE A 18 7.29 3.92 9.72
C PHE A 18 6.12 4.83 9.40
N ALA A 19 6.34 5.73 8.45
CA ALA A 19 5.31 6.57 7.85
C ALA A 19 5.03 6.08 6.42
N LEU A 20 3.88 5.42 6.25
CA LEU A 20 3.45 4.75 5.03
C LEU A 20 2.28 5.55 4.41
N PRO A 21 2.48 6.20 3.26
CA PRO A 21 1.40 6.87 2.54
C PRO A 21 0.31 5.88 2.11
N ALA A 22 -0.95 6.32 2.10
CA ALA A 22 -2.09 5.52 1.65
C ALA A 22 -1.93 5.07 0.19
N GLU A 23 -1.43 5.94 -0.68
CA GLU A 23 -1.06 5.57 -2.06
C GLU A 23 -0.10 4.39 -2.07
N TYR A 24 0.98 4.46 -1.29
CA TYR A 24 1.98 3.40 -1.25
C TYR A 24 1.40 2.08 -0.77
N LEU A 25 0.60 2.11 0.29
CA LEU A 25 -0.11 0.93 0.81
C LEU A 25 -1.08 0.36 -0.23
N ARG A 26 -1.77 1.22 -0.98
CA ARG A 26 -2.75 0.80 -2.00
C ARG A 26 -2.08 0.11 -3.19
N VAL A 27 -0.96 0.62 -3.67
CA VAL A 27 -0.25 0.08 -4.86
C VAL A 27 0.61 -1.14 -4.53
N GLU A 28 1.03 -1.28 -3.28
CA GLU A 28 1.70 -2.47 -2.76
C GLU A 28 0.73 -3.38 -1.98
N SER A 29 -0.58 -3.22 -2.14
CA SER A 29 -1.54 -4.07 -1.45
C SER A 29 -1.41 -5.52 -1.94
N PRO A 30 -1.35 -6.52 -1.03
CA PRO A 30 -1.14 -7.92 -1.39
C PRO A 30 -2.40 -8.63 -1.93
N SER A 31 -3.50 -7.89 -2.18
CA SER A 31 -4.73 -8.46 -2.73
C SER A 31 -4.44 -9.25 -4.02
N ALA A 32 -5.15 -10.36 -4.21
CA ALA A 32 -4.99 -11.31 -5.32
C ALA A 32 -5.02 -10.65 -6.72
N GLU A 33 -5.64 -9.47 -6.84
CA GLU A 33 -5.67 -8.63 -8.02
C GLU A 33 -4.29 -8.05 -8.42
N VAL A 34 -3.43 -7.76 -7.45
CA VAL A 34 -2.06 -7.25 -7.67
C VAL A 34 -1.05 -8.39 -7.81
N GLN A 35 -1.33 -9.55 -7.19
CA GLN A 35 -0.43 -10.70 -7.21
C GLN A 35 -0.60 -11.61 -8.43
N GLY A 36 -1.80 -11.72 -9.01
CA GLY A 36 -2.08 -12.59 -10.16
C GLY A 36 -1.94 -14.09 -9.84
N HIS A 37 -2.75 -14.94 -10.48
CA HIS A 37 -2.49 -16.38 -10.52
C HIS A 37 -1.32 -16.64 -11.48
N GLY A 38 -0.08 -16.45 -10.99
CA GLY A 38 1.15 -16.72 -11.75
C GLY A 38 2.07 -15.50 -11.82
N ALA A 39 3.38 -15.75 -11.77
CA ALA A 39 4.47 -14.77 -11.65
C ALA A 39 4.58 -13.72 -12.80
N ALA A 40 3.64 -13.67 -13.74
CA ALA A 40 3.77 -12.96 -15.01
C ALA A 40 2.93 -11.68 -15.15
N THR A 41 2.05 -11.32 -14.21
CA THR A 41 1.23 -10.10 -14.40
C THR A 41 0.91 -9.41 -13.07
N LYS A 42 1.92 -8.80 -12.45
CA LYS A 42 1.65 -7.72 -11.47
C LYS A 42 0.99 -6.57 -12.23
N VAL A 43 -0.30 -6.34 -11.99
CA VAL A 43 -1.00 -5.18 -12.54
C VAL A 43 -0.45 -3.93 -11.87
N THR A 44 0.07 -2.98 -12.67
CA THR A 44 0.52 -1.70 -12.15
C THR A 44 -0.69 -0.82 -11.86
N VAL A 45 -1.02 -0.67 -10.59
CA VAL A 45 -2.11 0.18 -10.13
C VAL A 45 -1.71 1.66 -10.31
N ALA A 46 -2.39 2.36 -11.21
CA ALA A 46 -2.14 3.78 -11.52
C ALA A 46 -3.30 4.67 -11.04
N GLY A 47 -3.11 5.99 -11.05
CA GLY A 47 -4.17 6.94 -10.71
C GLY A 47 -4.56 6.98 -9.22
N LYS A 48 -3.68 6.54 -8.32
CA LYS A 48 -3.97 6.43 -6.87
C LYS A 48 -3.27 7.48 -6.02
N ARG A 49 -2.71 8.55 -6.60
CA ARG A 49 -2.05 9.64 -5.85
C ARG A 49 -2.90 10.21 -4.72
N ASN A 50 -4.21 10.26 -4.94
CA ASN A 50 -5.15 10.86 -4.01
C ASN A 50 -5.87 9.86 -3.10
N VAL A 51 -5.59 8.56 -3.23
CA VAL A 51 -6.26 7.54 -2.43
C VAL A 51 -6.00 7.77 -0.94
N ALA A 52 -7.05 7.61 -0.14
CA ALA A 52 -7.03 7.67 1.30
C ALA A 52 -7.45 6.33 1.91
N ILE A 53 -7.11 6.15 3.17
CA ILE A 53 -7.63 5.03 3.97
C ILE A 53 -8.94 5.54 4.59
N ASP A 54 -10.04 4.89 4.24
CA ASP A 54 -11.36 5.16 4.79
C ASP A 54 -11.49 4.52 6.18
N ARG A 55 -11.15 3.23 6.29
CA ARG A 55 -11.24 2.46 7.54
C ARG A 55 -10.03 1.54 7.75
N ILE A 56 -9.73 1.29 9.02
CA ILE A 56 -8.69 0.36 9.46
C ILE A 56 -9.36 -0.62 10.41
N GLU A 57 -9.37 -1.89 10.04
CA GLU A 57 -10.03 -2.94 10.81
C GLU A 57 -8.98 -3.92 11.33
N PRO A 58 -8.86 -4.14 12.65
CA PRO A 58 -7.95 -5.15 13.17
C PRO A 58 -8.44 -6.55 12.79
N VAL A 59 -7.53 -7.39 12.32
CA VAL A 59 -7.82 -8.80 11.99
C VAL A 59 -7.02 -9.69 12.94
N GLY A 60 -7.69 -10.14 13.99
CA GLY A 60 -7.06 -10.88 15.08
C GLY A 60 -5.95 -10.06 15.74
N ARG A 61 -4.80 -10.70 15.98
CA ARG A 61 -3.62 -10.05 16.60
C ARG A 61 -2.45 -9.85 15.62
N TYR A 62 -2.56 -10.31 14.38
CA TYR A 62 -1.43 -10.43 13.47
C TYR A 62 -1.49 -9.50 12.24
N ALA A 63 -2.65 -8.90 11.95
CA ALA A 63 -2.84 -8.07 10.77
C ALA A 63 -3.88 -6.97 10.98
N VAL A 64 -3.87 -6.01 10.07
CA VAL A 64 -4.93 -5.01 9.89
C VAL A 64 -5.42 -5.05 8.46
N ARG A 65 -6.74 -4.96 8.28
CA ARG A 65 -7.35 -4.71 6.98
C ARG A 65 -7.46 -3.20 6.78
N LEU A 66 -6.96 -2.73 5.65
CA LEU A 66 -7.08 -1.34 5.22
C LEU A 66 -8.15 -1.25 4.12
N VAL A 67 -9.20 -0.50 4.42
CA VAL A 67 -10.24 -0.14 3.46
C VAL A 67 -9.90 1.23 2.88
N PHE A 68 -9.76 1.31 1.57
CA PHE A 68 -9.42 2.54 0.86
C PHE A 68 -10.68 3.18 0.27
N ASP A 69 -10.63 4.50 0.07
CA ASP A 69 -11.78 5.24 -0.47
C ASP A 69 -12.04 4.97 -1.96
N ASP A 70 -11.08 4.36 -2.67
CA ASP A 70 -11.25 3.96 -4.07
C ASP A 70 -12.10 2.68 -4.27
N GLY A 71 -12.75 2.20 -3.20
CA GLY A 71 -13.57 0.99 -3.20
C GLY A 71 -12.78 -0.29 -2.90
N HIS A 72 -11.49 -0.20 -2.57
CA HIS A 72 -10.66 -1.36 -2.24
C HIS A 72 -10.78 -1.72 -0.75
N ASP A 73 -11.48 -2.80 -0.42
CA ASP A 73 -11.70 -3.26 0.96
C ASP A 73 -10.95 -4.56 1.32
N THR A 74 -10.27 -5.20 0.37
CA THR A 74 -9.65 -6.52 0.58
C THR A 74 -8.20 -6.47 1.07
N GLY A 75 -7.64 -5.26 1.30
CA GLY A 75 -6.23 -5.08 1.63
C GLY A 75 -5.88 -5.57 3.03
N LEU A 76 -5.43 -6.82 3.16
CA LEU A 76 -4.95 -7.40 4.43
C LEU A 76 -3.44 -7.19 4.60
N PHE A 77 -3.05 -6.47 5.64
CA PHE A 77 -1.65 -6.14 5.93
C PHE A 77 -1.24 -6.73 7.28
N SER A 78 -0.46 -7.81 7.22
CA SER A 78 0.18 -8.37 8.42
C SER A 78 1.19 -7.40 9.02
N TRP A 79 1.43 -7.45 10.33
CA TRP A 79 2.44 -6.61 10.99
C TRP A 79 3.83 -6.78 10.38
N ASP A 80 4.23 -8.03 10.11
CA ASP A 80 5.50 -8.34 9.44
C ASP A 80 5.59 -7.68 8.04
N TYR A 81 4.48 -7.72 7.29
CA TYR A 81 4.42 -7.10 5.98
C TYR A 81 4.49 -5.57 6.04
N LEU A 82 3.79 -4.94 6.99
CA LEU A 82 3.91 -3.49 7.23
C LEU A 82 5.33 -3.10 7.63
N HIS A 83 6.01 -3.95 8.41
CA HIS A 83 7.40 -3.74 8.78
C HIS A 83 8.31 -3.84 7.54
N GLN A 84 8.08 -4.82 6.67
CA GLN A 84 8.82 -4.96 5.42
C GLN A 84 8.58 -3.77 4.49
N LEU A 85 7.32 -3.35 4.31
CA LEU A 85 6.96 -2.16 3.53
C LEU A 85 7.63 -0.90 4.08
N GLY A 86 7.77 -0.79 5.40
CA GLY A 86 8.52 0.27 6.06
C GLY A 86 10.01 0.26 5.71
N ARG A 87 10.68 -0.90 5.88
CA ARG A 87 12.12 -1.06 5.58
C ARG A 87 12.43 -0.84 4.09
N ASP A 88 11.62 -1.41 3.21
CA ASP A 88 11.88 -1.45 1.77
C ASP A 88 11.24 -0.28 1.02
N LYS A 89 10.62 0.67 1.72
CA LYS A 89 9.80 1.75 1.14
C LYS A 89 10.49 2.43 -0.04
N THR A 90 11.72 2.89 0.14
CA THR A 90 12.47 3.62 -0.89
C THR A 90 12.66 2.80 -2.17
N LYS A 91 13.06 1.53 -2.02
CA LYS A 91 13.30 0.63 -3.14
C LYS A 91 12.00 0.30 -3.87
N ARG A 92 10.98 -0.15 -3.13
CA ARG A 92 9.67 -0.51 -3.70
C ARG A 92 8.98 0.68 -4.36
N TRP A 93 9.15 1.87 -3.80
CA TRP A 93 8.62 3.09 -4.38
C TRP A 93 9.28 3.42 -5.73
N PHE A 94 10.61 3.35 -5.78
CA PHE A 94 11.35 3.51 -7.03
C PHE A 94 10.90 2.48 -8.08
N ASP A 95 10.78 1.21 -7.70
CA ASP A 95 10.29 0.15 -8.60
C ASP A 95 8.86 0.42 -9.11
N TYR A 96 7.98 0.95 -8.27
CA TYR A 96 6.63 1.38 -8.65
C TYR A 96 6.64 2.52 -9.68
N GLU A 97 7.44 3.56 -9.46
CA GLU A 97 7.56 4.68 -10.39
C GLU A 97 8.13 4.23 -11.75
N GLN A 98 9.09 3.30 -11.73
CA GLN A 98 9.64 2.70 -12.95
C GLN A 98 8.60 1.87 -13.72
N ARG A 99 7.77 1.10 -13.02
CA ARG A 99 6.64 0.35 -13.62
C ARG A 99 5.62 1.29 -14.27
N LEU A 100 5.26 2.38 -13.60
CA LEU A 100 4.37 3.40 -14.17
C LEU A 100 4.94 4.00 -15.45
N LYS A 101 6.22 4.40 -15.42
CA LYS A 101 6.91 4.98 -16.57
C LYS A 101 6.96 4.00 -17.76
N ALA A 102 7.30 2.74 -17.51
CA ALA A 102 7.34 1.69 -18.54
C ALA A 102 5.96 1.46 -19.18
N ALA A 103 4.89 1.53 -18.38
CA ALA A 103 3.51 1.40 -18.84
C ALA A 103 2.91 2.70 -19.41
N ARG A 104 3.64 3.82 -19.40
CA ARG A 104 3.15 5.18 -19.75
C ARG A 104 1.92 5.59 -18.92
N LEU A 105 1.88 5.16 -17.67
CA LEU A 105 0.83 5.49 -16.70
C LEU A 105 1.31 6.60 -15.75
N THR A 106 0.36 7.26 -15.09
CA THR A 106 0.64 8.32 -14.10
C THR A 106 0.04 7.96 -12.74
N ARG A 107 0.59 8.58 -11.69
CA ARG A 107 0.06 8.50 -10.33
C ARG A 107 -1.25 9.29 -10.20
N ASP A 108 -1.41 10.35 -10.98
CA ASP A 108 -2.60 11.20 -10.97
C ASP A 108 -3.79 10.49 -11.62
N THR A 109 -4.99 10.75 -11.10
CA THR A 109 -6.24 10.34 -11.75
C THR A 109 -6.33 11.01 -13.13
N ALA A 110 -6.71 10.23 -14.14
CA ALA A 110 -6.99 10.75 -15.48
C ALA A 110 -8.19 11.71 -15.47
#